data_AF-A0A8C3YJ77-F1
#
_entry.id   AF-A0A8C3YJ77-F1
#
_cell.length_a   1.000
_cell.length_b   1.000
_cell.length_c   1.000
_cell.angle_alpha   90.00
_cell.angle_beta   90.00
_cell.angle_gamma   90.00
#
_symmetry.space_group_name_H-M   'P 1'
#
loop_
_entity.id
_entity.type
_entity.pdbx_description
1 polymer ?
#
loop_
_entity_poly.entity_id
_entity_poly.type
_entity_poly.pdbx_seq_one_letter_code
_entity_poly.pdbx_strand_id
1 'polypeptide(L)'
;MWTRWLALALVAIAWVHAEQCKPHKRPVCGSNGKTYLNHCELHRDACLTGSKIQVDYDGHCKEKKSVSPSASPVVCYQSNRDELRRRIIQWLEAEIVPDGWFSKGSNYSEILDKYFKNFDNGDSRLDSTEFLKFVEQNETAINITTYPDQENNKLLRGLCVDALIELSDENADWKLSFQEFLKCLNPSFNPPEKKCALEDETYADGAETEVDCNRCVCACGNWVCTAMTCDGKNQKGTQTQTEEEMTRYVQELQKHQETAEKTKRVSTKEI
;
A
#
# COMPACT_ATOMS: atom_id res chain seq x y z
N MET A 1 56.56 4.19 -22.00
CA MET A 1 55.56 3.22 -21.48
C MET A 1 54.12 3.77 -21.44
N TRP A 2 53.79 4.87 -22.14
CA TRP A 2 52.44 5.47 -22.14
C TRP A 2 51.62 5.17 -23.40
N THR A 3 52.24 4.59 -24.44
CA THR A 3 51.58 4.27 -25.72
C THR A 3 50.76 2.97 -25.68
N ARG A 4 51.02 2.05 -24.74
CA ARG A 4 50.24 0.80 -24.58
C ARG A 4 48.93 1.00 -23.80
N TRP A 5 48.83 2.01 -22.94
CA TRP A 5 47.62 2.30 -22.16
C TRP A 5 46.59 3.11 -22.97
N LEU A 6 47.04 4.02 -23.84
CA LEU A 6 46.16 4.72 -24.79
C LEU A 6 45.55 3.76 -25.83
N ALA A 7 46.28 2.73 -26.24
CA ALA A 7 45.77 1.72 -27.16
C ALA A 7 44.62 0.89 -26.56
N LEU A 8 44.64 0.59 -25.25
CA LEU A 8 43.55 -0.11 -24.57
C LEU A 8 42.31 0.78 -24.34
N ALA A 9 42.52 2.07 -24.06
CA ALA A 9 41.42 3.03 -23.96
C ALA A 9 40.73 3.26 -25.33
N LEU A 10 41.50 3.31 -26.42
CA LEU A 10 40.95 3.43 -27.78
C LEU A 10 40.23 2.15 -28.24
N VAL A 11 40.67 0.97 -27.82
CA VAL A 11 39.95 -0.29 -28.11
C VAL A 11 38.64 -0.37 -27.32
N ALA A 12 38.56 0.15 -26.09
CA ALA A 12 37.29 0.20 -25.34
C ALA A 12 36.29 1.21 -25.94
N ILE A 13 36.76 2.35 -26.46
CA ILE A 13 35.92 3.37 -27.10
C ILE A 13 35.45 2.92 -28.50
N ALA A 14 36.24 2.12 -29.22
CA ALA A 14 35.93 1.68 -30.59
C ALA A 14 34.89 0.56 -30.72
N TRP A 15 34.45 -0.08 -29.62
CA TRP A 15 33.34 -1.06 -29.68
C TRP A 15 31.94 -0.42 -29.70
N VAL A 16 31.86 0.89 -29.47
CA VAL A 16 30.60 1.58 -29.12
C VAL A 16 30.19 2.63 -30.18
N HIS A 17 30.69 2.51 -31.41
CA HIS A 17 30.22 3.32 -32.54
C HIS A 17 29.60 2.44 -33.64
N ALA A 18 28.54 1.70 -33.29
CA ALA A 18 27.59 1.25 -34.30
C ALA A 18 26.72 2.44 -34.68
N GLU A 19 27.16 3.24 -35.66
CA GLU A 19 26.41 4.41 -36.14
C GLU A 19 25.00 4.04 -36.63
N GLN A 20 24.77 2.77 -37.03
CA GLN A 20 23.47 2.24 -37.42
C GLN A 20 23.25 0.81 -36.92
N CYS A 21 22.17 0.59 -36.19
CA CYS A 21 21.66 -0.74 -35.87
C CYS A 21 20.92 -1.33 -37.08
N LYS A 22 21.04 -2.64 -37.30
CA LYS A 22 20.27 -3.32 -38.35
C LYS A 22 18.78 -3.26 -38.00
N PRO A 23 17.90 -2.92 -38.97
CA PRO A 23 16.46 -2.86 -38.73
C PRO A 23 15.87 -4.28 -38.63
N HIS A 24 15.99 -4.89 -37.45
CA HIS A 24 15.31 -6.14 -37.12
C HIS A 24 14.38 -5.91 -35.94
N LYS A 25 13.16 -6.44 -36.04
CA LYS A 25 12.11 -6.31 -35.02
C LYS A 25 12.19 -7.48 -34.05
N ARG A 26 12.92 -7.30 -32.95
CA ARG A 26 12.97 -8.23 -31.80
C ARG A 26 12.90 -7.36 -30.54
N PRO A 27 11.70 -6.89 -30.17
CA PRO A 27 11.55 -5.86 -29.16
C PRO A 27 12.06 -6.34 -27.81
N VAL A 28 12.64 -5.42 -27.03
CA VAL A 28 13.08 -5.66 -25.65
C VAL A 28 12.64 -4.52 -24.74
N CYS A 29 12.34 -4.84 -23.48
CA CYS A 29 12.10 -3.86 -22.46
C CYS A 29 13.42 -3.52 -21.75
N GLY A 30 13.80 -2.25 -21.73
CA GLY A 30 14.94 -1.79 -20.95
C GLY A 30 14.60 -1.60 -19.48
N SER A 31 15.60 -1.65 -18.60
CA SER A 31 15.49 -1.38 -17.17
C SER A 31 14.94 0.02 -16.85
N ASN A 32 14.96 0.93 -17.84
CA ASN A 32 14.34 2.25 -17.76
C ASN A 32 12.85 2.28 -18.16
N GLY A 33 12.23 1.13 -18.40
CA GLY A 33 10.82 1.02 -18.78
C GLY A 33 10.50 1.46 -20.23
N LYS A 34 11.51 1.67 -21.07
CA LYS A 34 11.35 2.02 -22.48
C LYS A 34 11.48 0.76 -23.36
N THR A 35 10.59 0.62 -24.33
CA THR A 35 10.68 -0.46 -25.33
C THR A 35 11.65 -0.07 -26.43
N TYR A 36 12.60 -0.95 -26.74
CA TYR A 36 13.53 -0.80 -27.86
C TYR A 36 13.20 -1.80 -28.96
N LEU A 37 13.37 -1.38 -30.22
CA LEU A 37 13.12 -2.23 -31.39
C LEU A 37 13.95 -3.52 -31.38
N ASN A 38 15.15 -3.46 -30.79
CA ASN A 38 16.07 -4.58 -30.57
C ASN A 38 17.14 -4.23 -29.52
N HIS A 39 17.94 -5.24 -29.16
CA HIS A 39 19.06 -5.11 -28.22
C HIS A 39 20.10 -4.05 -28.62
N CYS A 40 20.33 -3.84 -29.93
CA CYS A 40 21.30 -2.86 -30.42
C CYS A 40 20.83 -1.43 -30.13
N GLU A 41 19.55 -1.13 -30.38
CA GLU A 41 18.96 0.18 -30.08
C GLU A 41 19.00 0.50 -28.58
N LEU A 42 18.82 -0.51 -27.71
CA LEU A 42 18.96 -0.34 -26.27
C LEU A 42 20.39 0.06 -25.87
N HIS A 43 21.39 -0.67 -26.35
CA HIS A 43 22.80 -0.36 -26.05
C HIS A 43 23.24 0.97 -26.65
N ARG A 44 22.73 1.33 -27.83
CA ARG A 44 22.98 2.62 -28.48
C ARG A 44 22.41 3.76 -27.64
N ASP A 45 21.17 3.64 -27.17
CA ASP A 45 20.56 4.65 -26.29
C ASP A 45 21.33 4.75 -24.96
N ALA A 46 21.73 3.62 -24.37
CA ALA A 46 22.55 3.58 -23.15
C ALA A 46 23.87 4.33 -23.32
N CYS A 47 24.55 4.14 -24.46
CA CYS A 47 25.77 4.84 -24.78
C CYS A 47 25.53 6.34 -25.00
N LEU A 48 24.55 6.72 -25.83
CA LEU A 48 24.31 8.11 -26.19
C LEU A 48 23.84 8.95 -25.01
N THR A 49 23.08 8.34 -24.09
CA THR A 49 22.58 9.00 -22.89
C THR A 49 23.53 8.86 -21.69
N GLY A 50 24.64 8.12 -21.83
CA GLY A 50 25.56 7.82 -20.73
C GLY A 50 24.90 7.07 -19.56
N SER A 51 23.76 6.43 -19.80
CA SER A 51 22.95 5.77 -18.78
C SER A 51 23.19 4.26 -18.81
N LYS A 52 23.27 3.62 -17.64
CA LYS A 52 23.37 2.16 -17.54
C LYS A 52 21.99 1.52 -17.76
N ILE A 53 21.65 1.24 -19.02
CA ILE A 53 20.41 0.57 -19.40
C ILE A 53 20.70 -0.91 -19.66
N GLN A 54 20.01 -1.80 -18.94
CA GLN A 54 20.09 -3.24 -19.14
C GLN A 54 18.77 -3.75 -19.71
N VAL A 55 18.77 -4.94 -20.30
CA VAL A 55 17.52 -5.62 -20.68
C VAL A 55 16.85 -6.11 -19.41
N ASP A 56 15.57 -5.77 -19.24
CA ASP A 56 14.73 -6.28 -18.16
C ASP A 56 14.09 -7.62 -18.59
N TYR A 57 13.40 -7.62 -19.73
CA TYR A 57 12.85 -8.83 -20.35
C TYR A 57 12.66 -8.67 -21.87
N ASP A 58 12.61 -9.82 -22.57
CA ASP A 58 12.29 -9.89 -24.00
C ASP A 58 10.82 -9.51 -24.26
N GLY A 59 10.57 -8.71 -25.29
CA GLY A 59 9.24 -8.22 -25.66
C GLY A 59 9.08 -6.71 -25.47
N HIS A 60 7.86 -6.21 -25.74
CA HIS A 60 7.53 -4.81 -25.45
C HIS A 60 7.39 -4.62 -23.94
N CYS A 61 7.80 -3.47 -23.43
CA CYS A 61 7.46 -3.11 -22.06
C CYS A 61 5.95 -3.14 -21.89
N LYS A 62 5.49 -3.83 -20.85
CA LYS A 62 4.12 -3.71 -20.38
C LYS A 62 3.88 -2.25 -20.04
N GLU A 63 2.78 -1.68 -20.53
CA GLU A 63 2.36 -0.35 -20.12
C GLU A 63 2.31 -0.34 -18.59
N LYS A 64 3.19 0.43 -17.95
CA LYS A 64 2.94 0.85 -16.58
C LYS A 64 1.68 1.69 -16.70
N LYS A 65 0.54 1.23 -16.15
CA LYS A 65 -0.66 2.07 -16.00
C LYS A 65 -0.14 3.40 -15.44
N SER A 66 -0.06 4.43 -16.27
CA SER A 66 0.36 5.74 -15.83
C SER A 66 -0.73 6.19 -14.90
N VAL A 67 -0.51 6.03 -13.60
CA VAL A 67 -1.33 6.69 -12.59
C VAL A 67 -1.10 8.17 -12.85
N SER A 68 -2.05 8.77 -13.56
CA SER A 68 -2.14 10.22 -13.70
C SER A 68 -2.10 10.83 -12.29
N PRO A 69 -1.39 11.94 -12.07
CA PRO A 69 -1.32 12.62 -10.78
C PRO A 69 -2.65 13.29 -10.33
N SER A 70 -3.78 12.70 -10.71
CA SER A 70 -5.16 13.14 -10.42
C SER A 70 -6.05 11.98 -9.93
N ALA A 71 -5.51 10.78 -9.69
CA ALA A 71 -6.31 9.67 -9.19
C ALA A 71 -6.50 9.80 -7.67
N SER A 72 -7.74 9.95 -7.23
CA SER A 72 -8.12 9.85 -5.82
C SER A 72 -7.72 8.48 -5.26
N PRO A 73 -7.26 8.38 -4.00
CA PRO A 73 -6.94 7.10 -3.40
C PRO A 73 -8.19 6.23 -3.27
N VAL A 74 -8.02 4.91 -3.36
CA VAL A 74 -9.09 3.96 -3.03
C VAL A 74 -9.24 3.95 -1.52
N VAL A 75 -10.43 4.29 -1.05
CA VAL A 75 -10.76 4.39 0.38
C VAL A 75 -12.06 3.66 0.70
N CYS A 76 -12.21 3.21 1.94
CA CYS A 76 -13.48 2.73 2.46
C CYS A 76 -14.21 3.85 3.19
N TYR A 77 -15.20 4.45 2.53
CA TYR A 77 -16.09 5.42 3.18
C TYR A 77 -16.97 4.73 4.23
N GLN A 78 -17.47 5.52 5.17
CA GLN A 78 -18.40 5.03 6.19
C GLN A 78 -19.59 4.29 5.56
N SER A 79 -20.15 4.84 4.47
CA SER A 79 -21.25 4.21 3.74
C SER A 79 -20.88 2.84 3.16
N ASN A 80 -19.65 2.66 2.68
CA ASN A 80 -19.19 1.39 2.13
C ASN A 80 -18.97 0.34 3.23
N ARG A 81 -18.38 0.74 4.35
CA ARG A 81 -18.20 -0.12 5.52
C ARG A 81 -19.54 -0.59 6.08
N ASP A 82 -20.48 0.34 6.26
CA ASP A 82 -21.79 0.06 6.83
C ASP A 82 -22.63 -0.81 5.86
N GLU A 83 -22.51 -0.56 4.55
CA GLU A 83 -23.11 -1.40 3.50
C GLU A 83 -22.55 -2.83 3.50
N LEU A 84 -21.22 -2.98 3.60
CA LEU A 84 -20.57 -4.29 3.68
C LEU A 84 -21.08 -5.07 4.89
N ARG A 85 -21.04 -4.42 6.06
CA ARG A 85 -21.55 -4.97 7.32
C ARG A 85 -23.00 -5.41 7.21
N ARG A 86 -23.86 -4.56 6.65
CA ARG A 86 -25.29 -4.83 6.47
C ARG A 86 -25.52 -6.06 5.58
N ARG A 87 -24.76 -6.22 4.50
CA ARG A 87 -24.86 -7.39 3.62
C ARG A 87 -24.42 -8.68 4.31
N ILE A 88 -23.33 -8.64 5.08
CA ILE A 88 -22.88 -9.77 5.89
C ILE A 88 -23.98 -10.20 6.85
N ILE A 89 -24.56 -9.25 7.59
CA ILE A 89 -25.63 -9.54 8.56
C ILE A 89 -26.84 -10.16 7.88
N GLN A 90 -27.29 -9.59 6.75
CA GLN A 90 -28.42 -10.13 5.99
C GLN A 90 -28.18 -11.56 5.51
N TRP A 91 -26.96 -11.84 5.04
CA TRP A 91 -26.58 -13.19 4.64
C TRP A 91 -26.61 -14.17 5.83
N LEU A 92 -26.04 -13.79 6.97
CA LEU A 92 -26.03 -14.61 8.17
C LEU A 92 -27.44 -14.86 8.72
N GLU A 93 -28.31 -13.84 8.71
CA GLU A 93 -29.71 -13.97 9.12
C GLU A 93 -30.49 -14.94 8.21
N ALA A 94 -30.19 -14.95 6.91
CA ALA A 94 -30.80 -15.89 5.97
C ALA A 94 -30.38 -17.35 6.19
N GLU A 95 -29.28 -17.60 6.91
CA GLU A 95 -28.84 -18.96 7.28
C GLU A 95 -29.46 -19.48 8.58
N ILE A 96 -30.18 -18.63 9.33
CA ILE A 96 -30.84 -19.04 10.57
C ILE A 96 -31.95 -20.04 10.25
N VAL A 97 -31.81 -21.25 10.80
CA VAL A 97 -32.83 -22.30 10.71
C VAL A 97 -33.80 -22.14 11.88
N PRO A 98 -35.11 -21.94 11.64
CA PRO A 98 -36.09 -21.84 12.72
C PRO A 98 -36.27 -23.17 13.46
N ASP A 99 -36.74 -23.09 14.71
CA ASP A 99 -37.06 -24.27 15.50
C ASP A 99 -38.13 -25.12 14.80
N GLY A 100 -37.81 -26.40 14.61
CA GLY A 100 -38.71 -27.38 14.02
C GLY A 100 -39.36 -28.25 15.10
N TRP A 101 -40.44 -28.94 14.72
CA TRP A 101 -41.14 -29.87 15.61
C TRP A 101 -40.24 -31.01 16.14
N PHE A 102 -39.20 -31.38 15.37
CA PHE A 102 -38.29 -32.49 15.67
C PHE A 102 -36.80 -32.11 15.73
N SER A 103 -36.47 -30.83 15.59
CA SER A 103 -35.08 -30.37 15.51
C SER A 103 -34.95 -28.98 16.12
N LYS A 104 -33.97 -28.82 17.01
CA LYS A 104 -33.56 -27.50 17.52
C LYS A 104 -33.02 -26.69 16.33
N GLY A 105 -33.57 -25.50 16.14
CA GLY A 105 -33.09 -24.54 15.17
C GLY A 105 -31.72 -23.99 15.55
N SER A 106 -31.22 -23.05 14.77
CA SER A 106 -29.97 -22.35 15.05
C SER A 106 -30.27 -20.90 15.42
N ASN A 107 -29.49 -20.31 16.31
CA ASN A 107 -29.56 -18.88 16.57
C ASN A 107 -28.40 -18.13 15.90
N TYR A 108 -28.50 -16.79 15.85
CA TYR A 108 -27.48 -15.94 15.21
C TYR A 108 -26.06 -16.19 15.75
N SER A 109 -25.92 -16.33 17.08
CA SER A 109 -24.61 -16.56 17.72
C SER A 109 -24.01 -17.91 17.33
N GLU A 110 -24.82 -18.96 17.16
CA GLU A 110 -24.36 -20.30 16.76
C GLU A 110 -23.88 -20.30 15.30
N ILE A 111 -24.61 -19.62 14.40
CA ILE A 111 -24.18 -19.44 13.00
C ILE A 111 -22.87 -18.65 12.94
N LEU A 112 -22.75 -17.59 13.74
CA LEU A 112 -21.56 -16.77 13.77
C LEU A 112 -20.33 -17.53 14.32
N ASP A 113 -20.49 -18.29 15.40
CA ASP A 113 -19.44 -19.13 15.99
C ASP A 113 -18.94 -20.20 15.02
N LYS A 114 -19.86 -20.81 14.25
CA LYS A 114 -19.51 -21.75 13.18
C LYS A 114 -18.60 -21.08 12.14
N TYR A 115 -18.93 -19.89 11.67
CA TYR A 115 -18.11 -19.18 10.68
C TYR A 115 -16.79 -18.71 11.27
N PHE A 116 -16.79 -18.17 12.49
CA PHE A 116 -15.59 -17.77 13.20
C PHE A 116 -14.56 -18.92 13.23
N LYS A 117 -14.98 -20.10 13.68
CA LYS A 117 -14.11 -21.29 13.76
C LYS A 117 -13.68 -21.84 12.39
N ASN A 118 -14.46 -21.60 11.34
CA ASN A 118 -14.15 -22.10 10.01
C ASN A 118 -13.01 -21.30 9.35
N PHE A 119 -12.87 -20.02 9.70
CA PHE A 119 -11.89 -19.11 9.11
C PHE A 119 -10.70 -18.80 10.02
N ASP A 120 -10.83 -19.01 11.34
CA ASP A 120 -9.74 -18.98 12.31
C ASP A 120 -8.69 -20.06 12.00
N ASN A 121 -7.42 -19.68 11.96
CA ASN A 121 -6.28 -20.58 11.77
C ASN A 121 -5.90 -21.39 13.02
N GLY A 122 -6.66 -21.26 14.11
CA GLY A 122 -6.48 -21.95 15.38
C GLY A 122 -5.88 -21.09 16.48
N ASP A 123 -5.74 -19.78 16.26
CA ASP A 123 -5.33 -18.82 17.28
C ASP A 123 -6.52 -18.23 18.06
N SER A 124 -7.74 -18.69 17.75
CA SER A 124 -9.01 -18.28 18.39
C SER A 124 -9.31 -16.79 18.20
N ARG A 125 -8.77 -16.20 17.13
CA ARG A 125 -8.95 -14.80 16.75
C ARG A 125 -9.14 -14.75 15.24
N LEU A 126 -9.65 -13.62 14.75
CA LEU A 126 -9.73 -13.34 13.32
C LEU A 126 -8.92 -12.11 12.99
N ASP A 127 -7.90 -12.28 12.17
CA ASP A 127 -7.16 -11.17 11.58
C ASP A 127 -7.82 -10.64 10.28
N SER A 128 -7.28 -9.55 9.73
CA SER A 128 -7.75 -8.94 8.48
C SER A 128 -7.83 -9.92 7.32
N THR A 129 -6.88 -10.87 7.21
CA THR A 129 -6.83 -11.83 6.11
C THR A 129 -7.92 -12.88 6.26
N GLU A 130 -8.13 -13.38 7.47
CA GLU A 130 -9.15 -14.38 7.78
C GLU A 130 -10.56 -13.81 7.63
N PHE A 131 -10.78 -12.61 8.16
CA PHE A 131 -12.07 -11.93 8.03
C PHE A 131 -12.36 -11.54 6.57
N LEU A 132 -11.33 -11.13 5.81
CA LEU A 132 -11.49 -10.88 4.37
C LEU A 132 -11.88 -12.16 3.61
N LYS A 133 -11.27 -13.31 3.91
CA LYS A 133 -11.66 -14.60 3.31
C LYS A 133 -13.11 -14.96 3.62
N PHE A 134 -13.56 -14.71 4.86
CA PHE A 134 -14.97 -14.88 5.23
C PHE A 134 -15.89 -14.00 4.37
N VAL A 135 -15.53 -12.73 4.16
CA VAL A 135 -16.27 -11.80 3.30
C VAL A 135 -16.27 -12.23 1.83
N GLU A 136 -15.18 -12.83 1.35
CA GLU A 136 -15.04 -13.30 -0.04
C GLU A 136 -15.74 -14.65 -0.30
N GLN A 137 -16.07 -15.43 0.74
CA GLN A 137 -16.70 -16.76 0.60
C GLN A 137 -18.02 -16.72 -0.19
N ASN A 138 -18.81 -15.66 -0.02
CA ASN A 138 -20.11 -15.48 -0.69
C ASN A 138 -20.15 -14.16 -1.44
N GLU A 139 -19.31 -14.05 -2.48
CA GLU A 139 -19.22 -12.84 -3.32
C GLU A 139 -20.58 -12.38 -3.82
N THR A 140 -21.51 -13.28 -4.15
CA THR A 140 -22.84 -12.91 -4.65
C THR A 140 -23.68 -12.15 -3.63
N ALA A 141 -23.56 -12.45 -2.34
CA ALA A 141 -24.33 -11.79 -1.29
C ALA A 141 -23.65 -10.53 -0.76
N ILE A 142 -22.31 -10.53 -0.68
CA ILE A 142 -21.55 -9.56 0.12
C ILE A 142 -20.83 -8.51 -0.75
N ASN A 143 -20.68 -8.74 -2.05
CA ASN A 143 -19.89 -7.85 -2.92
C ASN A 143 -20.45 -6.42 -2.97
N ILE A 144 -19.55 -5.46 -2.75
CA ILE A 144 -19.75 -4.03 -2.95
C ILE A 144 -18.97 -3.59 -4.19
N THR A 145 -19.64 -2.97 -5.15
CA THR A 145 -19.04 -2.51 -6.41
C THR A 145 -19.15 -1.01 -6.52
N THR A 146 -18.14 -0.31 -6.01
CA THR A 146 -18.04 1.16 -6.07
C THR A 146 -17.18 1.60 -7.24
N TYR A 147 -16.16 0.82 -7.57
CA TYR A 147 -15.19 1.13 -8.61
C TYR A 147 -15.47 0.32 -9.89
N PRO A 148 -15.09 0.83 -11.08
CA PRO A 148 -15.18 0.06 -12.31
C PRO A 148 -14.12 -1.05 -12.40
N ASP A 149 -12.99 -0.90 -11.70
CA ASP A 149 -11.88 -1.84 -11.70
C ASP A 149 -12.05 -2.89 -10.58
N GLN A 150 -11.88 -4.17 -10.93
CA GLN A 150 -12.07 -5.29 -10.00
C GLN A 150 -10.99 -5.32 -8.90
N GLU A 151 -9.75 -4.91 -9.18
CA GLU A 151 -8.70 -4.86 -8.17
C GLU A 151 -8.99 -3.76 -7.14
N ASN A 152 -9.49 -2.60 -7.58
CA ASN A 152 -9.90 -1.53 -6.68
C ASN A 152 -11.08 -1.95 -5.79
N ASN A 153 -12.04 -2.73 -6.31
CA ASN A 153 -13.11 -3.27 -5.48
C ASN A 153 -12.59 -4.31 -4.47
N LYS A 154 -11.60 -5.13 -4.85
CA LYS A 154 -10.95 -6.05 -3.90
C LYS A 154 -10.23 -5.29 -2.78
N LEU A 155 -9.50 -4.23 -3.13
CA LEU A 155 -8.84 -3.35 -2.17
C LEU A 155 -9.87 -2.67 -1.25
N LEU A 156 -10.98 -2.18 -1.80
CA LEU A 156 -12.07 -1.59 -1.03
C LEU A 156 -12.61 -2.57 0.02
N ARG A 157 -12.83 -3.84 -0.34
CA ARG A 157 -13.29 -4.87 0.61
C ARG A 157 -12.29 -5.04 1.76
N GLY A 158 -10.99 -5.14 1.46
CA GLY A 158 -9.95 -5.23 2.48
C GLY A 158 -9.96 -4.02 3.43
N LEU A 159 -9.98 -2.80 2.89
CA LEU A 159 -10.04 -1.58 3.69
C LEU A 159 -11.28 -1.50 4.57
N CYS A 160 -12.43 -1.95 4.08
CA CYS A 160 -13.65 -1.99 4.88
C CYS A 160 -13.63 -3.08 5.96
N VAL A 161 -12.98 -4.21 5.71
CA VAL A 161 -12.73 -5.24 6.71
C VAL A 161 -11.84 -4.69 7.83
N ASP A 162 -10.74 -4.03 7.48
CA ASP A 162 -9.85 -3.40 8.46
C ASP A 162 -10.61 -2.36 9.31
N ALA A 163 -11.43 -1.53 8.67
CA ALA A 163 -12.27 -0.56 9.38
C ALA A 163 -13.30 -1.21 10.32
N LEU A 164 -13.84 -2.39 9.97
CA LEU A 164 -14.75 -3.14 10.84
C LEU A 164 -14.03 -3.76 12.04
N ILE A 165 -12.79 -4.23 11.86
CA ILE A 165 -11.95 -4.72 12.94
C ILE A 165 -11.68 -3.58 13.92
N GLU A 166 -11.18 -2.44 13.44
CA GLU A 166 -10.84 -1.27 14.27
C GLU A 166 -12.04 -0.70 15.06
N LEU A 167 -13.27 -0.91 14.57
CA LEU A 167 -14.49 -0.47 15.28
C LEU A 167 -14.84 -1.31 16.50
N SER A 168 -14.49 -2.60 16.46
CA SER A 168 -14.98 -3.59 17.43
C SER A 168 -13.87 -4.19 18.28
N ASP A 169 -12.62 -3.97 17.89
CA ASP A 169 -11.42 -4.32 18.64
C ASP A 169 -11.31 -3.42 19.89
N GLU A 170 -11.68 -3.97 21.04
CA GLU A 170 -11.70 -3.22 22.30
C GLU A 170 -10.33 -3.17 22.96
N ASN A 171 -9.47 -4.15 22.66
CA ASN A 171 -8.16 -4.30 23.28
C ASN A 171 -7.01 -3.76 22.41
N ALA A 172 -7.32 -3.32 21.18
CA ALA A 172 -6.42 -2.74 20.20
C ALA A 172 -5.29 -3.70 19.75
N ASP A 173 -5.56 -5.00 19.67
CA ASP A 173 -4.62 -6.01 19.19
C ASP A 173 -4.75 -6.33 17.69
N TRP A 174 -5.61 -5.60 16.99
CA TRP A 174 -5.88 -5.68 15.55
C TRP A 174 -6.45 -7.03 15.10
N LYS A 175 -6.99 -7.80 16.04
CA LYS A 175 -7.68 -9.06 15.77
C LYS A 175 -9.01 -9.08 16.51
N LEU A 176 -9.97 -9.84 15.97
CA LEU A 176 -11.25 -10.01 16.62
C LEU A 176 -11.27 -11.32 17.40
N SER A 177 -11.41 -11.23 18.73
CA SER A 177 -11.94 -12.35 19.50
C SER A 177 -13.39 -12.64 19.08
N PHE A 178 -13.91 -13.82 19.45
CA PHE A 178 -15.30 -14.15 19.13
C PHE A 178 -16.32 -13.12 19.68
N GLN A 179 -16.06 -12.54 20.86
CA GLN A 179 -16.96 -11.52 21.44
C GLN A 179 -16.94 -10.22 20.64
N GLU A 180 -15.76 -9.79 20.18
CA GLU A 180 -15.61 -8.59 19.35
C GLU A 180 -16.21 -8.82 17.96
N PHE A 181 -16.04 -10.02 17.39
CA PHE A 181 -16.69 -10.43 16.14
C PHE A 181 -18.22 -10.44 16.26
N LEU A 182 -18.75 -10.99 17.37
CA LEU A 182 -20.18 -10.99 17.68
C LEU A 182 -20.73 -9.57 17.83
N LYS A 183 -20.00 -8.68 18.50
CA LYS A 183 -20.36 -7.27 18.63
C LYS A 183 -20.34 -6.57 17.26
N CYS A 184 -19.29 -6.81 16.48
CA CYS A 184 -19.11 -6.23 15.14
C CYS A 184 -20.31 -6.51 14.24
N LEU A 185 -20.76 -7.77 14.19
CA LEU A 185 -21.85 -8.20 13.31
C LEU A 185 -23.22 -8.26 14.00
N ASN A 186 -23.37 -7.70 15.21
CA ASN A 186 -24.68 -7.68 15.87
C ASN A 186 -25.69 -6.81 15.09
N PRO A 187 -26.86 -7.33 14.66
CA PRO A 187 -27.86 -6.55 13.92
C PRO A 187 -28.35 -5.27 14.64
N SER A 188 -28.32 -5.28 15.97
CA SER A 188 -28.74 -4.14 16.81
C SER A 188 -27.63 -3.13 17.05
N PHE A 189 -26.37 -3.44 16.71
CA PHE A 189 -25.26 -2.51 16.86
C PHE A 189 -25.25 -1.53 15.70
N ASN A 190 -25.24 -0.24 16.03
CA ASN A 190 -25.07 0.85 15.08
C ASN A 190 -23.66 1.44 15.23
N PRO A 191 -22.75 1.23 14.26
CA PRO A 191 -21.40 1.76 14.32
C PRO A 191 -21.40 3.29 14.50
N PRO A 192 -20.55 3.84 15.39
CA PRO A 192 -20.41 5.28 15.52
C PRO A 192 -19.76 5.89 14.27
N GLU A 193 -20.09 7.15 14.01
CA GLU A 193 -19.38 7.94 13.01
C GLU A 193 -18.02 8.37 13.56
N LYS A 194 -16.96 8.16 12.78
CA LYS A 194 -15.61 8.63 13.11
C LYS A 194 -15.24 9.78 12.17
N LYS A 195 -14.76 10.89 12.75
CA LYS A 195 -14.25 12.06 12.02
C LYS A 195 -12.73 12.01 11.98
N CYS A 196 -12.12 12.50 10.90
CA CYS A 196 -10.67 12.63 10.84
C CYS A 196 -10.24 13.91 11.55
N ALA A 197 -9.17 13.84 12.32
CA ALA A 197 -8.55 15.02 12.91
C ALA A 197 -7.40 15.50 11.99
N LEU A 198 -7.31 16.80 11.76
CA LEU A 198 -6.14 17.43 11.13
C LEU A 198 -5.87 18.74 11.87
N GLU A 199 -4.69 18.84 12.46
CA GLU A 199 -4.33 19.92 13.39
C GLU A 199 -5.37 20.04 14.52
N ASP A 200 -6.00 21.20 14.69
CA ASP A 200 -7.02 21.45 15.73
C ASP A 200 -8.47 21.30 15.20
N GLU A 201 -8.65 20.81 13.97
CA GLU A 201 -9.95 20.70 13.31
C GLU A 201 -10.38 19.25 13.08
N THR A 202 -11.70 19.03 12.99
CA THR A 202 -12.30 17.73 12.69
C THR A 202 -13.07 17.75 11.38
N TYR A 203 -12.84 16.74 10.55
CA TYR A 203 -13.36 16.63 9.20
C TYR A 203 -14.29 15.43 9.06
N ALA A 204 -15.36 15.60 8.29
CA ALA A 204 -16.30 14.53 8.00
C ALA A 204 -15.73 13.54 6.97
N ASP A 205 -16.29 12.33 6.95
CA ASP A 205 -16.02 11.32 5.93
C ASP A 205 -16.20 11.92 4.52
N GLY A 206 -15.25 11.67 3.62
CA GLY A 206 -15.21 12.25 2.28
C GLY A 206 -14.55 13.63 2.18
N ALA A 207 -14.15 14.26 3.30
CA ALA A 207 -13.36 15.48 3.24
C ALA A 207 -12.01 15.22 2.56
N GLU A 208 -11.52 16.22 1.83
CA GLU A 208 -10.29 16.10 1.05
C GLU A 208 -9.30 17.19 1.47
N THR A 209 -8.01 16.84 1.44
CA THR A 209 -6.92 17.78 1.65
C THR A 209 -5.73 17.38 0.77
N GLU A 210 -4.75 18.26 0.68
CA GLU A 210 -3.52 18.03 -0.08
C GLU A 210 -2.32 18.20 0.85
N VAL A 211 -1.46 17.18 0.90
CA VAL A 211 -0.20 17.22 1.65
C VAL A 211 0.92 17.05 0.64
N ASP A 212 1.70 18.11 0.46
CA ASP A 212 2.68 18.26 -0.63
C ASP A 212 2.05 18.11 -2.02
N CYS A 213 2.26 16.98 -2.69
CA CYS A 213 1.65 16.63 -3.98
C CYS A 213 0.67 15.45 -3.86
N ASN A 214 0.44 14.97 -2.63
CA ASN A 214 -0.39 13.81 -2.37
C ASN A 214 -1.77 14.25 -1.95
N ARG A 215 -2.77 13.68 -2.64
CA ARG A 215 -4.18 13.91 -2.33
C ARG A 215 -4.59 12.98 -1.20
N CYS A 216 -5.15 13.55 -0.15
CA CYS A 216 -5.62 12.83 1.03
C CYS A 216 -7.14 12.93 1.14
N VAL A 217 -7.77 11.83 1.55
CA VAL A 217 -9.22 11.74 1.76
C VAL A 217 -9.48 11.18 3.15
N CYS A 218 -10.36 11.85 3.90
CA CYS A 218 -10.86 11.35 5.17
C CYS A 218 -11.83 10.21 4.92
N ALA A 219 -11.54 9.03 5.46
CA ALA A 219 -12.37 7.85 5.30
C ALA A 219 -12.39 7.01 6.58
N CYS A 220 -13.59 6.73 7.10
CA CYS A 220 -13.83 6.00 8.35
C CYS A 220 -13.03 6.53 9.56
N GLY A 221 -12.74 7.84 9.60
CA GLY A 221 -11.97 8.46 10.69
C GLY A 221 -10.46 8.53 10.46
N ASN A 222 -9.96 7.99 9.34
CA ASN A 222 -8.54 7.98 9.00
C ASN A 222 -8.26 8.78 7.72
N TRP A 223 -7.16 9.54 7.70
CA TRP A 223 -6.68 10.19 6.48
C TRP A 223 -5.91 9.18 5.62
N VAL A 224 -6.37 8.96 4.39
CA VAL A 224 -5.71 8.10 3.42
C VAL A 224 -5.20 8.94 2.27
N CYS A 225 -3.89 8.90 2.02
CA CYS A 225 -3.23 9.70 1.01
C CYS A 225 -2.72 8.85 -0.14
N THR A 226 -2.65 9.45 -1.34
CA THR A 226 -1.82 8.88 -2.42
C THR A 226 -0.35 8.82 -1.98
N ALA A 227 0.41 7.89 -2.54
CA ALA A 227 1.82 7.69 -2.20
C ALA A 227 2.71 7.95 -3.43
N MET A 228 2.77 9.20 -3.86
CA MET A 228 3.64 9.65 -4.95
C MET A 228 4.85 10.40 -4.39
N THR A 229 5.99 10.24 -5.05
CA THR A 229 7.19 11.06 -4.79
C THR A 229 6.97 12.45 -5.34
N CYS A 230 6.96 13.45 -4.47
CA CYS A 230 6.78 14.84 -4.86
C CYS A 230 8.10 15.42 -5.37
N ASP A 231 8.34 15.27 -6.67
CA ASP A 231 9.48 15.90 -7.34
C ASP A 231 9.21 17.40 -7.46
N GLY A 232 9.72 18.18 -6.52
CA GLY A 232 9.68 19.64 -6.57
C GLY A 232 10.38 20.17 -7.82
N LYS A 233 9.64 20.56 -8.85
CA LYS A 233 10.23 21.26 -9.99
C LYS A 233 10.25 22.76 -9.78
N ASN A 234 11.36 23.26 -9.22
CA ASN A 234 12.22 24.22 -9.92
C ASN A 234 13.58 24.42 -9.21
N GLN A 235 14.46 23.43 -9.26
CA GLN A 235 15.90 23.72 -9.34
C GLN A 235 16.52 22.85 -10.43
N LYS A 236 17.05 23.51 -11.46
CA LYS A 236 18.08 22.93 -12.32
C LYS A 236 19.25 22.54 -11.43
N GLY A 237 19.62 21.26 -11.44
CA GLY A 237 20.87 20.81 -10.87
C GLY A 237 20.72 19.45 -10.24
N THR A 238 21.22 18.42 -10.94
CA THR A 238 21.71 17.21 -10.31
C THR A 238 22.63 17.61 -9.14
N GLN A 239 22.16 17.49 -7.91
CA GLN A 239 23.03 17.41 -6.75
C GLN A 239 22.93 15.99 -6.21
N THR A 240 23.79 15.13 -6.75
CA THR A 240 24.39 14.06 -5.95
C THR A 240 24.94 14.71 -4.69
N GLN A 241 24.28 14.48 -3.56
CA GLN A 241 24.86 14.76 -2.24
C GLN A 241 26.20 14.03 -2.17
N THR A 242 27.27 14.78 -1.96
CA THR A 242 28.61 14.22 -1.86
C THR A 242 28.79 13.53 -0.50
N GLU A 243 29.61 12.48 -0.46
CA GLU A 243 29.92 11.72 0.77
C GLU A 243 30.42 12.61 1.93
N GLU A 244 30.95 13.79 1.61
CA GLU A 244 31.42 14.80 2.57
C GLU A 244 30.27 15.45 3.36
N GLU A 245 29.11 15.72 2.75
CA GLU A 245 27.95 16.30 3.43
C GLU A 245 27.29 15.29 4.37
N MET A 246 27.20 14.04 3.94
CA MET A 246 26.71 12.93 4.77
C MET A 246 27.64 12.67 5.97
N THR A 247 28.96 12.78 5.78
CA THR A 247 29.92 12.61 6.88
C THR A 247 29.80 13.73 7.92
N ARG A 248 29.57 14.97 7.47
CA ARG A 248 29.36 16.12 8.37
C ARG A 248 28.09 15.99 9.19
N TYR A 249 27.00 15.52 8.59
CA TYR A 249 25.73 15.30 9.29
C TYR A 249 25.83 14.20 10.35
N VAL A 250 26.53 13.10 10.04
CA VAL A 250 26.78 12.01 11.00
C VAL A 250 27.63 12.49 12.19
N GLN A 251 28.64 13.33 11.94
CA GLN A 251 29.47 13.91 13.00
C GLN A 251 28.69 14.89 13.89
N GLU A 252 27.75 15.64 13.33
CA GLU A 252 26.85 16.50 14.11
C GLU A 252 25.91 15.67 15.00
N LEU A 253 25.33 14.58 14.49
CA LEU A 253 24.49 13.67 15.30
C LEU A 253 25.26 13.01 16.45
N GLN A 254 26.50 12.58 16.20
CA GLN A 254 27.36 11.99 17.24
C GLN A 254 27.70 13.00 18.35
N LYS A 255 27.96 14.27 18.01
CA LYS A 255 28.16 15.33 19.01
C LYS A 255 26.92 15.54 19.89
N HIS A 256 25.73 15.48 19.31
CA HIS A 256 24.49 15.64 20.09
C HIS A 256 24.25 14.45 21.02
N GLN A 257 24.58 13.22 20.60
CA GLN A 257 24.52 12.03 21.46
C GLN A 257 25.52 12.08 22.62
N GLU A 258 26.78 12.45 22.36
CA GLU A 258 27.79 12.59 23.41
C GLU A 258 27.43 13.69 24.43
N THR A 259 26.81 14.77 23.95
CA THR A 259 26.35 15.86 24.82
C THR A 259 25.18 15.40 25.68
N ALA A 260 24.23 14.65 25.13
CA ALA A 260 23.12 14.07 25.88
C ALA A 260 23.58 13.04 26.93
N GLU A 261 24.58 12.22 26.61
CA GLU A 261 25.16 11.25 27.54
C GLU A 261 25.97 11.91 28.66
N LYS A 262 26.70 12.99 28.36
CA LYS A 262 27.39 13.79 29.38
C LYS A 262 26.40 14.46 30.34
N THR A 263 25.30 15.02 29.82
CA THR A 263 24.24 15.61 30.66
C THR A 263 23.57 14.56 31.55
N LYS A 264 23.32 13.35 31.04
CA LYS A 264 22.78 12.23 31.84
C LYS A 264 23.73 11.77 32.96
N ARG A 265 25.04 11.73 32.71
CA ARG A 265 26.05 11.33 33.72
C ARG A 265 26.28 12.39 34.81
N VAL A 266 26.08 13.67 34.49
CA VAL A 266 26.12 14.75 35.50
C VAL A 266 24.90 14.67 36.42
N SER A 267 23.72 14.40 35.87
CA SER A 267 22.48 14.25 36.64
C SER A 267 22.43 13.04 37.58
N THR A 268 23.29 12.03 37.39
CA THR A 268 23.35 10.82 38.25
C THR A 268 24.40 10.92 39.36
N LYS A 269 25.21 11.98 39.41
CA LYS A 269 26.21 12.21 40.47
C LYS A 269 25.76 13.20 41.55
N GLU A 270 24.60 13.84 41.40
CA GLU A 270 24.04 14.81 42.35
C GLU A 270 22.79 14.30 43.11
N ILE A 271 22.62 12.98 43.23
CA ILE A 271 21.61 12.33 44.07
C ILE A 271 22.29 11.38 45.04
#